data_AF-A0A4R7V206-F1
#
_entry.id   AF-A0A4R7V206-F1
#
_cell.length_a   1.000
_cell.length_b   1.000
_cell.length_c   1.000
_cell.angle_alpha   90.00
_cell.angle_beta   90.00
_cell.angle_gamma   90.00
#
_symmetry.space_group_name_H-M   'P 1'
#
loop_
_entity.id
_entity.type
_entity.pdbx_description
1 polymer ?
#
loop_
_entity_poly.entity_id
_entity_poly.type
_entity_poly.pdbx_seq_one_letter_code
_entity_poly.pdbx_strand_id
1 'polypeptide(L)'
;MEFVRLLLVFLHLLGMALLVGMFLVQRRLPANAPLNMGWVHVAALQLITGLALQLLAPATDQDYNAAKLGIKTVVLLVIGALALVYVIRRVPAPKWLPPTLVGLVVVNVGIAVFWT
;
A
#
# COMPACT_ATOMS: atom_id res chain seq x y z
N MET A 1 -9.88 -16.91 16.27
CA MET A 1 -9.49 -16.11 15.09
C MET A 1 -9.04 -14.70 15.41
N GLU A 2 -9.33 -14.18 16.61
CA GLU A 2 -9.07 -12.79 16.96
C GLU A 2 -7.59 -12.40 16.93
N PHE A 3 -6.70 -13.22 17.49
CA PHE A 3 -5.25 -12.96 17.42
C PHE A 3 -4.75 -12.80 15.96
N VAL A 4 -5.22 -13.65 15.04
CA VAL A 4 -4.84 -13.59 13.62
C VAL A 4 -5.32 -12.29 13.00
N ARG A 5 -6.56 -11.86 13.29
CA ARG A 5 -7.08 -10.56 12.85
C ARG A 5 -6.22 -9.42 13.35
N LEU A 6 -5.91 -9.38 14.64
CA LEU A 6 -5.08 -8.34 15.24
C LEU A 6 -3.66 -8.31 14.65
N LEU A 7 -3.05 -9.47 14.43
CA LEU A 7 -1.76 -9.59 13.75
C LEU A 7 -1.83 -9.02 12.32
N LEU A 8 -2.87 -9.36 11.57
CA LEU A 8 -3.07 -8.83 10.22
C LEU A 8 -3.29 -7.31 10.22
N VAL A 9 -4.09 -6.78 11.15
CA VAL A 9 -4.27 -5.33 11.33
C VAL A 9 -2.93 -4.68 11.62
N PHE A 10 -2.15 -5.23 12.56
CA PHE A 10 -0.81 -4.72 12.89
C PHE A 10 0.12 -4.68 11.67
N LEU A 11 0.21 -5.79 10.93
CA LEU A 11 0.99 -5.85 9.69
C LEU A 11 0.46 -4.89 8.62
N HIS A 12 -0.85 -4.71 8.53
CA HIS A 12 -1.47 -3.77 7.60
C HIS A 12 -1.14 -2.32 7.97
N LEU A 13 -1.14 -1.95 9.25
CA LEU A 13 -0.72 -0.62 9.69
C LEU A 13 0.78 -0.38 9.40
N LEU A 14 1.63 -1.36 9.68
CA LEU A 14 3.06 -1.29 9.36
C LEU A 14 3.30 -1.17 7.86
N GLY A 15 2.58 -1.93 7.03
CA GLY A 15 2.72 -1.87 5.57
C GLY A 15 2.34 -0.49 5.01
N MET A 16 1.29 0.15 5.55
CA MET A 16 0.94 1.53 5.15
C MET A 16 2.07 2.51 5.51
N ALA A 17 2.64 2.42 6.71
CA ALA A 17 3.77 3.25 7.12
C ALA A 17 5.02 2.99 6.28
N LEU A 18 5.30 1.73 5.95
CA LEU A 18 6.43 1.34 5.11
C LEU A 18 6.31 1.87 3.68
N LEU A 19 5.11 1.96 3.09
CA LEU A 19 4.93 2.58 1.77
C LEU A 19 5.35 4.05 1.78
N VAL A 20 5.03 4.79 2.84
CA VAL A 20 5.54 6.16 3.05
C VAL A 20 7.05 6.15 3.29
N GLY A 21 7.54 5.16 4.05
CA GLY A 21 8.98 4.95 4.26
C GLY A 21 9.76 4.73 2.96
N MET A 22 9.21 3.99 1.99
CA MET A 22 9.86 3.73 0.70
C MET A 22 10.07 5.00 -0.11
N PHE A 23 9.21 6.01 0.05
CA PHE A 23 9.43 7.34 -0.51
C PHE A 23 10.63 8.04 0.14
N LEU A 24 10.75 7.99 1.47
CA LEU A 24 11.89 8.57 2.18
C LEU A 24 13.21 7.90 1.78
N VAL A 25 13.20 6.58 1.64
CA VAL A 25 14.36 5.82 1.13
C VAL A 25 14.68 6.23 -0.30
N GLN A 26 13.68 6.36 -1.18
CA GLN A 26 13.90 6.82 -2.56
C GLN A 26 14.56 8.20 -2.62
N ARG A 27 14.21 9.12 -1.71
CA ARG A 27 14.79 10.46 -1.63
C ARG A 27 16.27 10.49 -1.23
N ARG A 28 16.80 9.40 -0.67
CA ARG A 28 18.23 9.25 -0.35
C ARG A 28 19.05 8.74 -1.53
N LEU A 29 18.39 8.26 -2.59
CA LEU A 29 19.06 7.77 -3.80
C LEU A 29 19.37 8.93 -4.77
N PRO A 30 20.33 8.75 -5.70
CA PRO A 30 20.57 9.69 -6.79
C PRO A 30 19.29 10.01 -7.58
N ALA A 31 19.18 11.22 -8.13
CA ALA A 31 17.98 11.68 -8.84
C ALA A 31 17.62 10.84 -10.09
N ASN A 32 18.60 10.13 -10.65
CA ASN A 32 18.47 9.22 -11.78
C ASN A 32 18.37 7.74 -11.37
N ALA A 33 18.26 7.45 -10.07
CA ALA A 33 18.11 6.09 -9.61
C ALA A 33 16.76 5.50 -10.06
N PRO A 34 16.70 4.20 -10.39
CA PRO A 34 15.44 3.51 -10.59
C PRO A 34 14.61 3.51 -9.30
N LEU A 35 13.32 3.21 -9.43
CA LEU A 35 12.45 3.06 -8.28
C LEU A 35 12.90 1.86 -7.44
N ASN A 36 12.93 2.00 -6.11
CA ASN A 36 13.33 0.91 -5.23
C ASN A 36 12.32 -0.25 -5.24
N MET A 37 12.82 -1.48 -5.13
CA MET A 37 12.01 -2.71 -5.10
C MET A 37 11.06 -2.78 -3.90
N GLY A 38 11.37 -2.04 -2.83
CA GLY A 38 10.57 -2.00 -1.61
C GLY A 38 9.13 -1.54 -1.85
N TRP A 39 8.88 -0.64 -2.80
CA TRP A 39 7.53 -0.27 -3.21
C TRP A 39 6.66 -1.47 -3.59
N VAL A 40 7.20 -2.41 -4.36
CA VAL A 40 6.48 -3.60 -4.83
C VAL A 40 6.24 -4.58 -3.68
N HIS A 41 7.27 -4.84 -2.86
CA HIS A 41 7.14 -5.76 -1.72
C HIS A 41 6.13 -5.27 -0.70
N VAL A 42 6.16 -3.98 -0.36
CA VAL A 42 5.24 -3.41 0.63
C VAL A 42 3.83 -3.27 0.05
N ALA A 43 3.68 -2.96 -1.24
CA ALA A 43 2.37 -2.98 -1.90
C ALA A 43 1.75 -4.39 -1.89
N ALA A 44 2.56 -5.43 -2.12
CA ALA A 44 2.11 -6.81 -2.02
C ALA A 44 1.71 -7.19 -0.59
N LEU A 45 2.51 -6.80 0.42
CA LEU A 45 2.15 -6.99 1.83
C LEU A 45 0.81 -6.33 2.16
N GLN A 46 0.59 -5.11 1.68
CA GLN A 46 -0.67 -4.39 1.87
C GLN A 46 -1.87 -5.10 1.23
N LEU A 47 -1.69 -5.60 0.02
CA LEU A 47 -2.76 -6.28 -0.70
C LEU A 47 -3.13 -7.59 0.00
N ILE A 48 -2.12 -8.38 0.35
CA ILE A 48 -2.30 -9.67 1.05
C ILE A 48 -2.99 -9.46 2.40
N THR A 49 -2.50 -8.53 3.22
CA THR A 49 -3.09 -8.26 4.54
C THR A 49 -4.50 -7.70 4.43
N GLY A 50 -4.77 -6.80 3.48
CA GLY A 50 -6.10 -6.24 3.24
C GLY A 50 -7.12 -7.29 2.80
N LEU A 51 -6.77 -8.13 1.84
CA LEU A 51 -7.64 -9.23 1.38
C LEU A 51 -7.84 -10.29 2.46
N ALA A 52 -6.79 -10.60 3.24
CA ALA A 52 -6.91 -11.54 4.36
C ALA A 52 -7.85 -11.02 5.45
N LEU A 53 -7.81 -9.73 5.77
CA LEU A 53 -8.75 -9.10 6.70
C LEU A 53 -10.19 -9.16 6.19
N GLN A 54 -10.40 -8.91 4.89
CA GLN A 54 -11.71 -9.03 4.26
C GLN A 54 -12.25 -10.47 4.34
N LEU A 55 -11.41 -11.45 4.04
CA LEU A 55 -11.79 -12.86 4.04
C LEU A 55 -12.11 -13.38 5.46
N LEU A 56 -11.42 -12.85 6.47
CA LEU A 56 -11.66 -13.20 7.88
C LEU A 56 -12.85 -12.48 8.51
N ALA A 57 -13.47 -11.51 7.83
CA ALA A 57 -14.56 -10.71 8.38
C ALA A 57 -15.73 -11.57 8.94
N PRO A 58 -16.22 -12.61 8.23
CA PRO A 58 -17.30 -13.47 8.74
C PRO A 58 -16.89 -14.31 9.97
N ALA A 59 -15.61 -14.64 10.09
CA ALA A 59 -15.07 -15.45 11.19
C ALA A 59 -14.71 -14.62 12.44
N THR A 60 -14.89 -13.30 12.36
CA THR A 60 -14.53 -12.33 13.42
C THR A 60 -15.64 -11.33 13.71
N ASP A 61 -16.86 -11.62 13.22
CA ASP A 61 -18.06 -10.79 13.37
C ASP A 61 -17.82 -9.31 13.03
N GLN A 62 -16.97 -9.05 12.01
CA GLN A 62 -16.67 -7.71 11.53
C GLN A 62 -17.50 -7.40 10.28
N ASP A 63 -18.07 -6.19 10.23
CA ASP A 63 -18.73 -5.65 9.04
C ASP A 63 -17.87 -4.53 8.44
N TYR A 64 -17.38 -4.75 7.21
CA TYR A 64 -16.57 -3.78 6.49
C TYR A 64 -17.38 -3.20 5.33
N ASN A 65 -17.39 -1.87 5.21
CA ASN A 65 -17.98 -1.19 4.07
C ASN A 65 -17.31 -1.63 2.76
N ALA A 66 -18.07 -2.35 1.92
CA ALA A 66 -17.58 -2.91 0.66
C ALA A 66 -17.09 -1.83 -0.33
N ALA A 67 -17.73 -0.66 -0.37
CA ALA A 67 -17.31 0.44 -1.25
C ALA A 67 -15.97 1.03 -0.81
N LYS A 68 -15.80 1.29 0.49
CA LYS A 68 -14.53 1.76 1.08
C LYS A 68 -13.40 0.78 0.76
N LEU A 69 -13.65 -0.52 0.92
CA LEU A 69 -12.67 -1.56 0.67
C LEU A 69 -12.31 -1.73 -0.81
N GLY A 70 -13.31 -1.67 -1.69
CA GLY A 70 -13.12 -1.69 -3.14
C GLY A 70 -12.24 -0.53 -3.61
N ILE A 71 -12.56 0.71 -3.19
CA ILE A 71 -11.78 1.89 -3.54
C ILE A 71 -10.34 1.76 -3.03
N LYS A 72 -10.16 1.37 -1.76
CA LYS A 72 -8.81 1.20 -1.19
C LYS A 72 -7.95 0.20 -1.97
N THR A 73 -8.58 -0.89 -2.41
CA THR A 73 -7.92 -1.95 -3.15
C THR A 73 -7.53 -1.45 -4.54
N VAL A 74 -8.41 -0.74 -5.25
CA VAL A 74 -8.11 -0.15 -6.56
C VAL A 74 -6.95 0.84 -6.48
N VAL A 75 -6.97 1.74 -5.50
CA VAL A 75 -5.88 2.72 -5.29
C VAL A 75 -4.55 2.00 -5.05
N LEU A 76 -4.54 0.97 -4.20
CA LEU A 76 -3.35 0.16 -3.94
C LEU A 76 -2.85 -0.57 -5.19
N LEU A 77 -3.75 -1.12 -6.01
CA LEU A 77 -3.39 -1.79 -7.27
C LEU A 77 -2.76 -0.80 -8.25
N VAL A 78 -3.25 0.44 -8.34
CA VAL A 78 -2.62 1.49 -9.16
C VAL A 78 -1.21 1.79 -8.66
N ILE A 79 -1.01 1.96 -7.35
CA ILE A 79 0.31 2.18 -6.75
C ILE A 79 1.26 1.01 -7.09
N GLY A 80 0.81 -0.22 -6.84
CA GLY A 80 1.58 -1.44 -7.07
C GLY A 80 1.93 -1.66 -8.54
N ALA A 81 0.99 -1.43 -9.46
CA ALA A 81 1.21 -1.58 -10.90
C ALA A 81 2.21 -0.55 -11.43
N LEU A 82 2.05 0.72 -11.05
CA LEU A 82 3.02 1.76 -11.42
C LEU A 82 4.41 1.43 -10.86
N ALA A 83 4.50 1.08 -9.58
CA ALA A 83 5.77 0.71 -8.97
C ALA A 83 6.42 -0.48 -9.70
N LEU A 84 5.65 -1.53 -9.98
CA LEU A 84 6.13 -2.74 -10.65
C LEU A 84 6.67 -2.44 -12.05
N VAL A 85 5.95 -1.66 -12.86
CA VAL A 85 6.38 -1.32 -14.23
C VAL A 85 7.73 -0.61 -14.22
N TYR A 86 7.91 0.39 -13.36
CA TYR A 86 9.16 1.16 -13.31
C TYR A 86 10.32 0.38 -12.67
N VAL A 87 10.02 -0.50 -11.71
CA VAL A 87 11.00 -1.43 -11.13
C VAL A 87 11.49 -2.44 -12.17
N ILE A 88 10.59 -3.06 -12.93
CA ILE A 88 10.94 -4.06 -13.96
C ILE A 88 11.75 -3.41 -15.09
N ARG A 89 11.35 -2.22 -15.55
CA ARG A 89 12.04 -1.50 -16.63
C ARG A 89 13.46 -1.08 -16.25
N ARG A 90 13.76 -0.97 -14.95
CA ARG A 90 15.06 -0.48 -14.41
C ARG A 90 15.52 0.85 -15.01
N VAL A 91 14.57 1.67 -15.44
CA VAL A 91 14.82 3.03 -15.92
C VAL A 91 14.75 4.02 -14.76
N PRO A 92 15.45 5.17 -14.86
CA PRO A 92 15.28 6.25 -13.90
C PRO A 92 13.81 6.60 -13.69
N ALA A 93 13.37 6.64 -12.43
CA ALA A 93 12.00 7.03 -12.12
C ALA A 93 11.80 8.51 -12.50
N PRO A 94 10.73 8.88 -13.23
CA PRO A 94 10.39 10.28 -13.49
C PRO A 94 10.25 11.05 -12.17
N LYS A 95 10.68 12.32 -12.16
CA LYS A 95 10.66 13.16 -10.93
C LYS A 95 9.28 13.27 -10.27
N TRP A 96 8.21 13.14 -11.06
CA TRP A 96 6.83 13.19 -10.57
C TRP A 96 6.36 11.87 -9.93
N LEU A 97 6.97 10.72 -10.28
CA LEU A 97 6.43 9.42 -9.91
C LEU A 97 6.50 9.15 -8.39
N PRO A 98 7.66 9.25 -7.70
CA PRO A 98 7.70 9.03 -6.25
C PRO A 98 6.75 9.91 -5.42
N PRO A 99 6.64 11.24 -5.66
CA PRO A 99 5.67 12.06 -4.92
C PRO A 99 4.21 11.71 -5.25
N THR A 100 3.90 11.31 -6.49
CA THR A 100 2.55 10.82 -6.83
C THR A 100 2.23 9.53 -6.09
N LEU A 101 3.15 8.57 -6.02
CA LEU A 101 2.93 7.30 -5.31
C LEU A 101 2.66 7.54 -3.82
N VAL A 102 3.48 8.34 -3.14
CA VAL A 102 3.24 8.63 -1.70
C VAL A 102 1.97 9.44 -1.49
N GLY A 103 1.62 10.36 -2.40
CA GLY A 103 0.36 11.09 -2.35
C GLY A 103 -0.85 10.15 -2.42
N LEU A 104 -0.84 9.18 -3.34
CA LEU A 104 -1.87 8.15 -3.42
C LEU A 104 -1.92 7.29 -2.15
N VAL A 105 -0.78 6.94 -1.56
CA VAL A 105 -0.73 6.21 -0.27
C VAL A 105 -1.41 7.01 0.83
N VAL A 106 -1.09 8.31 0.97
CA VAL A 106 -1.69 9.18 1.98
C VAL A 106 -3.20 9.32 1.78
N VAL A 107 -3.65 9.50 0.54
CA VAL A 107 -5.08 9.51 0.21
C VAL A 107 -5.73 8.19 0.60
N ASN A 108 -5.09 7.05 0.31
CA ASN A 108 -5.61 5.73 0.65
C ASN A 108 -5.73 5.50 2.17
N VAL A 109 -4.76 6.01 2.94
CA VAL A 109 -4.80 6.03 4.40
C VAL A 109 -5.92 6.95 4.89
N GLY A 110 -6.09 8.12 4.27
CA GLY A 110 -7.18 9.05 4.58
C GLY A 110 -8.56 8.43 4.36
N ILE A 111 -8.75 7.69 3.26
CA ILE A 111 -9.98 6.90 3.01
C ILE A 111 -10.20 5.88 4.11
N ALA A 112 -9.14 5.23 4.60
CA ALA A 112 -9.26 4.26 5.68
C ALA A 112 -9.71 4.89 7.02
N VAL A 113 -9.24 6.09 7.32
CA VAL A 113 -9.42 6.74 8.63
C VAL A 113 -10.65 7.65 8.67
N PHE A 114 -10.89 8.44 7.64
CA PHE A 114 -11.87 9.53 7.66
C PHE A 114 -13.22 9.18 7.00
N TRP A 115 -13.30 8.10 6.23
CA TRP A 115 -14.58 7.64 5.72
C TRP A 115 -15.32 6.93 6.86
N THR A 116 -16.48 7.45 7.27
CA THR A 116 -17.40 6.80 8.23
C THR A 116 -18.54 6.14 7.48
#